data_AF-A0A7J2YWI2-F1
#
_entry.id   AF-A0A7J2YWI2-F1
#
_cell.length_a   1.000
_cell.length_b   1.000
_cell.length_c   1.000
_cell.angle_alpha   90.00
_cell.angle_beta   90.00
_cell.angle_gamma   90.00
#
_symmetry.space_group_name_H-M   'P 1'
#
loop_
_entity.id
_entity.type
_entity.pdbx_description
1 polymer ?
#
loop_
_entity_poly.entity_id
_entity_poly.type
_entity_poly.pdbx_seq_one_letter_code
_entity_poly.pdbx_strand_id
1 'polypeptide(L)'
;METIKRFKKPIAYFFVVVMLVVLFLAVYYFSMQPRMLYPGEVRNYQGQNLASIADVRENAIKGTQYLNTSSYRLNVTGLVDRNLSLTYDQVVNGFQAYQKVVNIICVEGWNATILWQG
;
A
#
# COMPACT_ATOMS: atom_id res chain seq x y z
N MET A 1 -25.06 -21.89 -54.11
CA MET A 1 -23.86 -21.21 -53.56
C MET A 1 -24.15 -19.81 -52.95
N GLU A 2 -25.40 -19.30 -53.01
CA GLU A 2 -25.77 -17.97 -52.46
C GLU A 2 -26.21 -17.97 -50.99
N THR A 3 -26.86 -19.04 -50.51
CA THR A 3 -27.35 -19.16 -49.12
C THR A 3 -26.24 -19.09 -48.07
N ILE A 4 -25.04 -19.58 -48.40
CA ILE A 4 -23.85 -19.52 -47.55
C ILE A 4 -23.38 -18.07 -47.34
N LYS A 5 -23.53 -17.18 -48.33
CA LYS A 5 -23.12 -15.77 -48.21
C LYS A 5 -24.06 -14.97 -47.30
N ARG A 6 -25.34 -15.37 -47.21
CA ARG A 6 -26.36 -14.68 -46.39
C ARG A 6 -26.15 -14.88 -44.89
N PHE A 7 -25.61 -16.03 -44.47
CA PHE A 7 -25.23 -16.30 -43.07
C PHE A 7 -23.86 -15.76 -42.67
N LYS A 8 -22.95 -15.50 -43.62
CA LYS A 8 -21.61 -14.92 -43.32
C LYS A 8 -21.67 -13.50 -42.75
N LYS A 9 -22.64 -12.69 -43.20
CA LYS A 9 -22.84 -11.30 -42.71
C LYS A 9 -23.28 -11.22 -41.23
N PRO A 10 -24.35 -11.91 -40.78
CA PRO A 10 -24.73 -11.90 -39.36
C PRO A 10 -23.67 -12.51 -38.46
N ILE A 11 -22.92 -13.52 -38.94
CA ILE A 11 -21.76 -14.07 -38.22
C ILE A 11 -20.67 -13.00 -38.06
N ALA A 12 -20.36 -12.25 -39.13
CA ALA A 12 -19.39 -11.17 -39.06
C ALA A 12 -19.84 -10.05 -38.09
N TYR A 13 -21.11 -9.65 -38.12
CA TYR A 13 -21.64 -8.65 -37.17
C TYR A 13 -21.56 -9.14 -35.71
N PHE A 14 -21.84 -10.42 -35.46
CA PHE A 14 -21.69 -11.01 -34.13
C PHE A 14 -20.25 -10.90 -33.61
N PHE A 15 -19.25 -11.25 -34.43
CA PHE A 15 -17.85 -11.12 -34.05
C PHE A 15 -17.43 -9.65 -33.80
N VAL A 16 -17.95 -8.71 -34.59
CA VAL A 16 -17.69 -7.27 -34.37
C VAL A 16 -18.27 -6.81 -33.03
N VAL A 17 -19.50 -7.21 -32.70
CA VAL A 17 -20.13 -6.86 -31.41
C VAL A 17 -19.36 -7.47 -30.25
N VAL A 18 -18.98 -8.76 -30.34
CA VAL A 18 -18.17 -9.42 -29.30
C VAL A 18 -16.82 -8.71 -29.12
N MET A 19 -16.15 -8.33 -30.21
CA MET A 19 -14.89 -7.59 -30.15
C MET A 19 -15.06 -6.25 -29.42
N LEU A 20 -16.12 -5.50 -29.70
CA LEU A 20 -16.42 -4.23 -29.04
C LEU A 20 -16.70 -4.41 -27.55
N VAL A 21 -17.42 -5.46 -27.16
CA VAL A 21 -17.69 -5.78 -25.75
C VAL A 21 -16.40 -6.13 -25.02
N VAL A 22 -15.53 -6.96 -25.62
CA VAL A 22 -14.22 -7.30 -25.04
C VAL A 22 -13.35 -6.07 -24.87
N LEU A 23 -13.34 -5.17 -25.87
CA LEU A 23 -12.63 -3.89 -25.79
C LEU A 23 -13.15 -3.01 -24.65
N PHE A 24 -14.48 -2.91 -24.52
CA PHE A 24 -15.09 -2.15 -23.44
C PHE A 24 -14.74 -2.73 -22.06
N LEU A 25 -14.85 -4.05 -21.89
CA LEU A 25 -14.48 -4.73 -20.65
C LEU A 25 -12.99 -4.59 -20.32
N ALA A 26 -12.12 -4.63 -21.32
CA ALA A 26 -10.69 -4.39 -21.14
C ALA A 26 -10.42 -2.95 -20.69
N VAL A 27 -11.00 -1.95 -21.35
CA VAL A 27 -10.85 -0.53 -20.96
C VAL A 27 -11.39 -0.30 -19.54
N TYR A 28 -12.53 -0.90 -19.20
CA TYR A 28 -13.09 -0.84 -17.86
C TYR A 28 -12.16 -1.47 -16.81
N TYR A 29 -11.58 -2.63 -17.12
CA TYR A 29 -10.62 -3.29 -16.25
C TYR A 29 -9.35 -2.45 -16.06
N PHE A 30 -8.82 -1.86 -17.14
CA PHE A 30 -7.64 -0.99 -17.08
C PHE A 30 -7.90 0.33 -16.36
N SER A 31 -9.10 0.92 -16.46
CA SER A 31 -9.44 2.15 -15.74
C SER A 31 -9.64 1.93 -14.24
N MET A 32 -9.96 0.70 -13.83
CA MET A 32 -10.00 0.27 -12.42
C MET A 32 -8.65 -0.15 -11.86
N GLN A 33 -7.59 -0.28 -12.67
CA GLN A 33 -6.27 -0.57 -12.14
C GLN A 33 -5.82 0.58 -11.21
N PRO A 34 -5.41 0.29 -9.97
CA PRO A 34 -4.88 1.31 -9.09
C PRO A 34 -3.65 1.94 -9.76
N ARG A 35 -3.63 3.27 -9.85
CA ARG A 35 -2.45 3.99 -10.35
C ARG A 35 -1.29 3.68 -9.42
N MET A 36 -0.20 3.12 -9.97
CA MET A 36 1.06 3.05 -9.24
C MET A 36 1.51 4.48 -8.95
N LEU A 37 1.33 4.91 -7.70
CA LEU A 37 2.00 6.09 -7.19
C LEU A 37 3.48 5.69 -7.03
N TYR A 38 4.38 6.45 -7.65
CA TYR A 38 5.81 6.32 -7.43
C TYR A 38 6.12 6.35 -5.92
N PRO A 39 7.22 5.72 -5.46
CA PRO A 39 7.67 5.91 -4.09
C PRO A 39 7.88 7.40 -3.84
N GLY A 40 7.00 7.97 -3.04
CA GLY A 40 6.92 9.39 -2.75
C GLY A 40 6.31 9.57 -1.38
N GLU A 41 6.76 10.61 -0.70
CA GLU A 41 6.23 10.93 0.62
C GLU A 41 4.75 11.35 0.51
N VAL A 42 3.90 10.76 1.35
CA VAL A 42 2.48 11.14 1.45
C VAL A 42 2.38 12.44 2.25
N ARG A 43 1.99 13.53 1.58
CA ARG A 43 1.82 14.87 2.20
C ARG A 43 0.38 15.26 2.49
N ASN A 44 -0.58 14.49 2.01
CA ASN A 44 -1.99 14.66 2.31
C ASN A 44 -2.66 13.30 2.41
N TYR A 45 -3.51 13.11 3.42
CA TYR A 45 -4.26 11.89 3.61
C TYR A 45 -5.65 12.22 4.13
N GLN A 46 -6.70 11.78 3.41
CA GLN A 46 -8.10 12.02 3.75
C GLN A 46 -8.44 13.49 4.07
N GLY A 47 -7.83 14.45 3.36
CA GLY A 47 -8.06 15.88 3.56
C GLY A 47 -7.21 16.51 4.67
N GLN A 48 -6.41 15.72 5.39
CA GLN A 48 -5.44 16.22 6.36
C GLN A 48 -4.07 16.41 5.73
N ASN A 49 -3.47 17.58 5.91
CA ASN A 49 -2.08 17.83 5.53
C ASN A 49 -1.14 17.14 6.51
N LEU A 50 -0.14 16.45 5.97
CA LEU A 50 0.88 15.74 6.72
C LEU A 50 2.21 16.51 6.67
N ALA A 51 2.95 16.42 7.77
CA ALA A 51 4.32 16.89 7.85
C ALA A 51 5.23 16.08 6.92
N SER A 52 6.42 16.62 6.65
CA SER A 52 7.51 15.85 6.06
C SER A 52 8.14 14.95 7.10
N ILE A 53 8.72 13.85 6.65
CA ILE A 53 9.69 13.08 7.39
C ILE A 53 10.92 13.93 7.71
N ALA A 54 11.25 14.91 6.87
CA ALA A 54 12.28 15.89 7.16
C ALA A 54 11.92 16.86 8.32
N ASP A 55 10.62 16.97 8.64
CA ASP A 55 10.14 17.76 9.78
C ASP A 55 10.18 16.95 11.09
N VAL A 56 10.34 15.61 11.00
CA VAL A 56 10.56 14.74 12.17
C VAL A 56 12.03 14.84 12.57
N ARG A 57 12.30 15.41 13.74
CA ARG A 57 13.68 15.58 14.21
C ARG A 57 14.25 14.25 14.72
N GLU A 58 15.54 14.03 14.42
CA GLU A 58 16.31 12.90 14.94
C GLU A 58 16.61 13.12 16.42
N ASN A 59 16.05 12.25 17.27
CA ASN A 59 16.13 12.34 18.72
C ASN A 59 16.90 11.15 19.34
N ALA A 60 17.68 10.42 18.54
CA ALA A 60 18.48 9.30 19.01
C ALA A 60 19.56 9.74 20.00
N ILE A 61 19.53 9.14 21.20
CA ILE A 61 20.57 9.33 22.25
C ILE A 61 21.93 8.77 21.82
N LYS A 62 21.93 7.70 21.03
CA LYS A 62 23.15 6.98 20.60
C LYS A 62 23.30 6.94 19.07
N GLY A 63 22.62 7.84 18.36
CA GLY A 63 22.56 7.86 16.92
C GLY A 63 21.76 6.69 16.31
N THR A 64 21.63 6.74 14.98
CA THR A 64 20.88 5.77 14.18
C THR A 64 21.48 4.37 14.30
N GLN A 65 20.63 3.40 14.63
CA GLN A 65 21.02 1.98 14.71
C GLN A 65 20.84 1.31 13.34
N TYR A 66 21.82 0.53 12.92
CA TYR A 66 21.74 -0.27 11.68
C TYR A 66 21.41 -1.71 12.02
N LEU A 67 20.27 -2.20 11.56
CA LEU A 67 19.76 -3.52 11.89
C LEU A 67 20.10 -4.54 10.80
N ASN A 68 20.53 -5.73 11.20
CA ASN A 68 20.50 -6.90 10.34
C ASN A 68 19.16 -7.62 10.54
N THR A 69 18.30 -7.59 9.52
CA THR A 69 16.96 -8.18 9.59
C THR A 69 16.97 -9.69 9.79
N SER A 70 18.03 -10.39 9.39
CA SER A 70 18.14 -11.85 9.56
C SER A 70 18.41 -12.26 11.01
N SER A 71 19.05 -11.40 11.80
CA SER A 71 19.36 -11.66 13.22
C SER A 71 18.49 -10.84 14.18
N TYR A 72 17.69 -9.90 13.68
CA TYR A 72 16.80 -9.08 14.50
C TYR A 72 15.79 -9.92 15.28
N ARG A 73 15.59 -9.55 16.56
CA ARG A 73 14.55 -10.10 17.42
C ARG A 73 13.86 -8.99 18.23
N LEU A 74 12.54 -8.93 18.17
CA LEU A 74 11.73 -8.18 19.12
C LEU A 74 11.32 -9.11 20.26
N ASN A 75 11.78 -8.82 21.47
CA ASN A 75 11.44 -9.60 22.66
C ASN A 75 10.37 -8.88 23.48
N VAL A 76 9.21 -9.50 23.65
CA VAL A 76 8.13 -9.01 24.53
C VAL A 76 8.18 -9.82 25.82
N THR A 77 8.48 -9.16 26.94
CA THR A 77 8.75 -9.79 28.24
C THR A 77 8.16 -8.95 29.37
N GLY A 78 8.22 -9.43 30.61
CA GLY A 78 7.72 -8.73 31.79
C GLY A 78 6.42 -9.32 32.29
N LEU A 79 5.37 -8.50 32.44
CA LEU A 79 4.06 -8.94 32.90
C LEU A 79 3.24 -9.56 31.75
N VAL A 80 3.68 -10.71 31.25
CA VAL A 80 3.04 -11.47 30.18
C VAL A 80 2.99 -12.95 30.55
N ASP A 81 1.97 -13.66 30.08
CA ASP A 81 1.85 -15.10 30.35
C ASP A 81 3.00 -15.91 29.77
N ARG A 82 3.51 -15.48 28.59
CA ARG A 82 4.64 -16.10 27.89
C ARG A 82 5.47 -15.03 27.22
N ASN A 83 6.79 -15.12 27.36
CA ASN A 83 7.71 -14.29 26.61
C ASN A 83 7.61 -14.61 25.12
N LEU A 84 7.62 -13.57 24.29
CA LEU A 84 7.63 -13.70 22.83
C LEU A 84 8.97 -13.22 22.27
N SER A 85 9.46 -13.90 21.23
CA SER A 85 10.64 -13.49 20.46
C SER A 85 10.31 -13.54 18.97
N LEU A 86 10.12 -12.38 18.36
CA LEU A 86 9.63 -12.23 16.98
C LEU A 86 10.77 -11.89 16.03
N THR A 87 10.85 -12.55 14.87
CA THR A 87 11.72 -12.12 13.77
C THR A 87 11.25 -10.78 13.19
N TYR A 88 12.10 -10.12 12.41
CA TYR A 88 11.71 -8.93 11.67
C TYR A 88 10.45 -9.16 10.81
N ASP A 89 10.43 -10.26 10.05
CA ASP A 89 9.29 -10.63 9.20
C ASP A 89 8.01 -10.87 10.01
N GLN A 90 8.10 -11.53 11.17
CA GLN A 90 6.94 -11.73 12.05
C GLN A 90 6.39 -10.42 12.60
N VAL A 91 7.25 -9.44 12.89
CA VAL A 91 6.80 -8.10 13.34
C VAL A 91 6.08 -7.36 12.22
N VAL A 92 6.62 -7.38 11.00
CA VAL A 92 6.09 -6.58 9.88
C VAL A 92 4.88 -7.25 9.20
N ASN A 93 4.88 -8.57 9.09
CA ASN A 93 3.91 -9.33 8.29
C ASN A 93 3.08 -10.33 9.10
N GLY A 94 3.44 -10.59 10.37
CA GLY A 94 2.76 -11.59 11.20
C GLY A 94 1.47 -11.09 11.87
N PHE A 95 1.13 -9.81 11.72
CA PHE A 95 -0.02 -9.18 12.36
C PHE A 95 -0.85 -8.40 11.34
N GLN A 96 -2.12 -8.14 11.68
CA GLN A 96 -2.97 -7.26 10.89
C GLN A 96 -2.41 -5.85 10.93
N ALA A 97 -2.04 -5.31 9.77
CA ALA A 97 -1.59 -3.92 9.65
C ALA A 97 -2.75 -2.94 9.80
N TYR A 98 -2.48 -1.83 10.49
CA TYR A 98 -3.38 -0.69 10.62
C TYR A 98 -2.68 0.57 10.09
N GLN A 99 -3.48 1.51 9.61
CA GLN A 99 -3.01 2.84 9.23
C GLN A 99 -3.64 3.89 10.14
N LYS A 100 -2.84 4.83 10.64
CA LYS A 100 -3.32 5.89 11.52
C LYS A 100 -2.53 7.18 11.35
N VAL A 101 -3.23 8.29 11.20
CA VAL A 101 -2.62 9.62 11.29
C VAL A 101 -2.41 9.97 12.75
N VAL A 102 -1.17 10.29 13.13
CA VAL A 102 -0.79 10.64 14.50
C VAL A 102 0.06 11.90 14.50
N ASN A 103 -0.24 12.82 15.41
CA ASN A 103 0.62 13.96 15.71
C ASN A 103 1.60 13.58 16.83
N ILE A 104 2.88 13.45 16.49
CA ILE A 104 3.94 13.25 17.48
C ILE A 104 4.32 14.61 18.05
N ILE A 105 4.23 14.75 19.36
CA ILE A 105 4.61 15.96 20.08
C ILE A 105 5.89 15.66 20.85
N CYS A 106 6.93 16.46 20.64
CA CYS A 106 8.17 16.34 21.38
C CYS A 106 8.24 17.35 22.53
N VAL A 107 8.86 16.94 23.62
CA VAL A 107 9.11 17.81 24.80
C VAL A 107 10.05 18.98 24.48
N GLU A 108 10.78 18.91 23.36
CA GLU A 108 11.65 19.97 22.86
C GLU A 108 10.90 21.06 22.06
N GLY A 109 9.56 21.00 22.03
CA GLY A 109 8.71 22.06 21.47
C GLY A 109 8.41 21.95 19.98
N TRP A 110 8.74 20.84 19.32
CA TRP A 110 8.35 20.55 17.94
C TRP A 110 7.25 19.48 17.88
N ASN A 111 6.51 19.44 16.77
CA ASN A 111 5.57 18.37 16.47
C ASN A 111 5.57 18.02 14.99
N ALA A 112 5.08 16.84 14.66
CA ALA A 112 4.92 16.38 13.29
C ALA A 112 3.71 15.44 13.18
N THR A 113 2.79 15.76 12.26
CA THR A 113 1.65 14.90 11.95
C THR A 113 1.98 13.98 10.78
N ILE A 114 2.04 12.67 11.05
CA ILE A 114 2.51 11.65 10.09
C ILE A 114 1.47 10.52 9.99
N LEU A 115 1.35 9.92 8.80
CA LEU A 115 0.60 8.67 8.59
C LEU A 115 1.50 7.48 8.94
N TRP A 116 1.11 6.71 9.95
CA TRP A 116 1.81 5.51 10.38
C TRP A 116 1.13 4.26 9.85
N GLN A 117 1.94 3.23 9.57
CA GLN A 117 1.48 1.90 9.19
C GLN A 117 2.27 0.84 9.96
N GLY A 118 1.57 -0.18 10.45
CA GLY A 118 2.16 -1.35 11.10
C GLY A 118 1.15 -2.12 11.92
#